data_AF-A0A0C9MHC4-F1
#
_entry.id   AF-A0A0C9MHC4-F1
#
_cell.length_a   1.000
_cell.length_b   1.000
_cell.length_c   1.000
_cell.angle_alpha   90.00
_cell.angle_beta   90.00
_cell.angle_gamma   90.00
#
_symmetry.space_group_name_H-M   'P 1'
#
loop_
_entity.id
_entity.type
_entity.pdbx_description
1 polymer ?
#
loop_
_entity_poly.entity_id
_entity_poly.type
_entity_poly.pdbx_seq_one_letter_code
_entity_poly.pdbx_strand_id
1 'polypeptide(L)'
;MNKISDNISKTARDPLKYVVAPIIYFAYSSTLFLYGYLLQPWMKKWDQYKDSKPENKLLVRLNKAETFDEWQDRAADLDRYLKNDKWRQQPTSRVYDSKLIASRLEHLKKAHENQDVDSMTYLLRGVLLRNFAGICDRKLFSHSYLGTKHLVEDYMEEVVSQIEYIESTSDFDAQAKIKFFSDSRQSFGCSALVLQGGTALALYHIGVVKALNEQGLLPRIISGTAIGAMIAALICIHTDEELPV
;
A
#
# COMPACT_ATOMS: atom_id res chain seq x y z
N MET A 1 17.34 -4.24 -73.62
CA MET A 1 17.93 -5.52 -73.15
C MET A 1 18.98 -5.36 -72.04
N ASN A 2 19.74 -4.25 -71.94
CA ASN A 2 20.79 -4.10 -70.92
C ASN A 2 20.31 -4.00 -69.45
N LYS A 3 19.18 -3.35 -69.15
CA LYS A 3 18.67 -3.20 -67.76
C LYS A 3 18.27 -4.52 -67.09
N ILE A 4 17.79 -5.49 -67.87
CA ILE A 4 17.31 -6.78 -67.34
C ILE A 4 18.53 -7.68 -67.05
N SER A 5 19.50 -7.71 -67.96
CA SER A 5 20.79 -8.39 -67.78
C SER A 5 21.57 -7.88 -66.58
N ASP A 6 21.66 -6.55 -66.41
CA ASP A 6 22.37 -5.94 -65.27
C ASP A 6 21.70 -6.21 -63.93
N ASN A 7 20.36 -6.28 -63.89
CA ASN A 7 19.65 -6.64 -62.66
C ASN A 7 19.92 -8.09 -62.27
N ILE A 8 19.87 -9.04 -63.21
CA ILE A 8 20.12 -10.46 -62.96
C ILE A 8 21.56 -10.69 -62.43
N SER A 9 22.55 -10.00 -63.00
CA SER A 9 23.95 -10.02 -62.56
C SER A 9 24.14 -9.51 -61.12
N LYS A 10 23.43 -8.44 -60.74
CA LYS A 10 23.48 -7.86 -59.38
C LYS A 10 22.75 -8.73 -58.35
N THR A 11 21.64 -9.36 -58.73
CA THR A 11 20.90 -10.28 -57.84
C THR A 11 21.69 -11.55 -57.51
N ALA A 12 22.50 -12.05 -58.45
CA ALA A 12 23.35 -13.22 -58.24
C ALA A 12 24.56 -12.96 -57.32
N ARG A 13 25.04 -11.70 -57.22
CA ARG A 13 26.19 -11.32 -56.37
C ARG A 13 25.84 -11.00 -54.92
N ASP A 14 24.64 -10.49 -54.66
CA ASP A 14 24.18 -10.11 -53.31
C ASP A 14 22.67 -10.37 -53.15
N PRO A 15 22.25 -11.65 -53.07
CA PRO A 15 20.83 -12.02 -52.98
C PRO A 15 20.17 -11.49 -51.69
N LEU A 16 20.97 -11.22 -50.66
CA LEU A 16 20.51 -10.69 -49.38
C LEU A 16 19.89 -9.29 -49.54
N LYS A 17 20.50 -8.42 -50.34
CA LYS A 17 19.99 -7.05 -50.56
C LYS A 17 18.84 -6.97 -51.55
N TYR A 18 18.87 -7.78 -52.62
CA TYR A 18 17.92 -7.62 -53.72
C TYR A 18 16.71 -8.56 -53.66
N VAL A 19 16.76 -9.62 -52.83
CA VAL A 19 15.65 -10.57 -52.67
C VAL A 19 15.19 -10.65 -51.22
N VAL A 20 16.12 -10.88 -50.29
CA VAL A 20 15.76 -11.11 -48.87
C VAL A 20 15.29 -9.82 -48.19
N ALA A 21 16.01 -8.71 -48.34
CA ALA A 21 15.63 -7.45 -47.70
C ALA A 21 14.25 -6.89 -48.16
N PRO A 22 13.89 -6.91 -49.46
CA PRO A 22 12.54 -6.55 -49.90
C PRO A 22 11.45 -7.46 -49.34
N ILE A 23 11.70 -8.76 -49.23
CA ILE A 23 10.74 -9.72 -48.65
C ILE A 23 10.56 -9.47 -47.15
N ILE A 24 11.64 -9.22 -46.41
CA ILE A 24 11.58 -8.86 -44.98
C ILE A 24 10.84 -7.53 -44.80
N TYR A 25 11.14 -6.53 -45.63
CA TYR A 25 10.47 -5.23 -45.60
C TYR A 25 8.97 -5.36 -45.91
N PHE A 26 8.62 -6.17 -46.90
CA PHE A 26 7.23 -6.47 -47.24
C PHE A 26 6.53 -7.21 -46.10
N ALA A 27 7.16 -8.21 -45.49
CA ALA A 27 6.62 -8.92 -44.34
C ALA A 27 6.41 -7.96 -43.15
N TYR A 28 7.40 -7.14 -42.80
CA TYR A 28 7.32 -6.15 -41.73
C TYR A 28 6.26 -5.06 -41.98
N SER A 29 6.18 -4.54 -43.20
CA SER A 29 5.16 -3.54 -43.55
C SER A 29 3.75 -4.15 -43.56
N SER A 30 3.61 -5.40 -44.03
CA SER A 30 2.33 -6.11 -44.00
C SER A 30 1.86 -6.39 -42.57
N THR A 31 2.75 -6.78 -41.65
CA THR A 31 2.40 -7.01 -40.25
C THR A 31 2.03 -5.70 -39.54
N LEU A 32 2.75 -4.60 -39.81
CA LEU A 32 2.39 -3.26 -39.34
C LEU A 32 1.02 -2.80 -39.87
N PHE A 33 0.73 -3.06 -41.14
CA PHE A 33 -0.55 -2.72 -41.75
C PHE A 33 -1.70 -3.53 -41.15
N LEU A 34 -1.53 -4.85 -41.00
CA LEU A 34 -2.49 -5.72 -40.30
C LEU A 34 -2.71 -5.28 -38.85
N TYR A 35 -1.65 -4.91 -38.14
CA TYR A 35 -1.74 -4.39 -36.78
C TYR A 35 -2.55 -3.08 -36.72
N GLY A 36 -2.26 -2.12 -37.60
CA GLY A 36 -2.98 -0.84 -37.66
C GLY A 36 -4.44 -0.95 -38.09
N TYR A 37 -4.77 -1.88 -38.99
CA TYR A 37 -6.12 -2.00 -39.56
C TYR A 37 -7.05 -2.92 -38.75
N LEU A 38 -6.53 -3.99 -38.16
CA LEU A 38 -7.35 -4.99 -37.45
C LEU A 38 -7.18 -4.91 -35.94
N LEU A 39 -5.95 -4.90 -35.44
CA LEU A 39 -5.69 -4.96 -34.00
C LEU A 39 -5.92 -3.61 -33.31
N GLN A 40 -5.41 -2.51 -33.87
CA GLN A 40 -5.49 -1.19 -33.26
C GLN A 40 -6.94 -0.68 -33.07
N PRO A 41 -7.88 -0.81 -34.02
CA PRO A 41 -9.25 -0.36 -33.84
C PRO A 41 -10.04 -1.26 -32.89
N TRP A 42 -9.75 -2.57 -32.93
CA TRP A 42 -10.35 -3.54 -32.00
C TRP A 42 -9.89 -3.29 -30.56
N MET A 43 -8.58 -3.07 -30.34
CA MET A 43 -8.05 -2.70 -29.03
C MET A 43 -8.63 -1.37 -28.53
N LYS A 44 -8.72 -0.34 -29.40
CA LYS A 44 -9.36 0.94 -29.02
C LYS A 44 -10.83 0.77 -28.62
N LYS A 45 -11.60 -0.05 -29.34
CA LYS A 45 -13.00 -0.37 -28.97
C LYS A 45 -13.07 -1.17 -27.67
N TRP A 46 -12.14 -2.10 -27.45
CA TRP A 46 -12.05 -2.87 -26.22
C TRP A 46 -11.73 -1.98 -25.02
N ASP A 47 -10.76 -1.08 -25.15
CA ASP A 47 -10.42 -0.09 -24.13
C ASP A 47 -11.60 0.85 -23.87
N GLN A 48 -12.29 1.35 -24.91
CA GLN A 48 -13.51 2.14 -24.74
C GLN A 48 -14.61 1.39 -23.99
N TYR A 49 -14.84 0.10 -24.30
CA TYR A 49 -15.83 -0.71 -23.61
C TYR A 49 -15.43 -0.98 -22.16
N LYS A 50 -14.16 -1.26 -21.90
CA LYS A 50 -13.60 -1.42 -20.56
C LYS A 50 -13.76 -0.12 -19.77
N ASP A 51 -13.31 1.00 -20.31
CA ASP A 51 -13.37 2.34 -19.70
C ASP A 51 -14.81 2.89 -19.56
N SER A 52 -15.79 2.30 -20.24
CA SER A 52 -17.19 2.68 -20.11
C SER A 52 -17.77 2.33 -18.73
N LYS A 53 -17.20 1.35 -18.03
CA LYS A 53 -17.64 1.02 -16.67
C LYS A 53 -17.28 2.17 -15.71
N PRO A 54 -18.23 2.67 -14.91
CA PRO A 54 -17.96 3.76 -13.97
C PRO A 54 -16.84 3.42 -12.97
N GLU A 55 -16.72 2.15 -12.56
CA GLU A 55 -15.60 1.64 -11.77
C GLU A 55 -14.23 1.91 -12.40
N ASN A 56 -14.08 1.61 -13.69
CA ASN A 56 -12.81 1.82 -14.40
C ASN A 56 -12.47 3.30 -14.51
N LYS A 57 -13.47 4.18 -14.67
CA LYS A 57 -13.25 5.63 -14.63
C LYS A 57 -12.74 6.09 -13.27
N LEU A 58 -13.29 5.55 -12.18
CA LEU A 58 -12.85 5.86 -10.82
C LEU A 58 -11.43 5.32 -10.56
N LEU A 59 -11.10 4.10 -11.01
CA LEU A 59 -9.75 3.55 -10.95
C LEU A 59 -8.74 4.37 -11.76
N VAL A 60 -9.10 4.81 -12.97
CA VAL A 60 -8.25 5.69 -13.78
C VAL A 60 -8.05 7.04 -13.10
N ARG A 61 -9.08 7.61 -12.46
CA ARG A 61 -8.93 8.80 -11.63
C ARG A 61 -7.97 8.52 -10.48
N LEU A 62 -8.18 7.45 -9.71
CA LEU A 62 -7.29 7.08 -8.59
C LEU A 62 -5.82 6.97 -9.02
N ASN A 63 -5.54 6.28 -10.13
CA ASN A 63 -4.17 6.07 -10.64
C ASN A 63 -3.52 7.34 -11.20
N LYS A 64 -4.30 8.39 -11.49
CA LYS A 64 -3.81 9.70 -11.95
C LYS A 64 -3.65 10.68 -10.80
N ALA A 65 -3.72 10.24 -9.55
CA ALA A 65 -3.52 11.14 -8.41
C ALA A 65 -2.04 11.52 -8.32
N GLU A 66 -1.75 12.81 -8.13
CA GLU A 66 -0.38 13.31 -8.02
C GLU A 66 0.05 13.51 -6.56
N THR A 67 -0.92 13.66 -5.64
CA THR A 67 -0.70 13.80 -4.21
C THR A 67 -1.42 12.72 -3.41
N PHE A 68 -0.96 12.47 -2.18
CA PHE A 68 -1.61 11.52 -1.29
C PHE A 68 -3.04 11.95 -0.92
N ASP A 69 -3.26 13.23 -0.62
CA ASP A 69 -4.58 13.76 -0.30
C ASP A 69 -5.57 13.55 -1.45
N GLU A 70 -5.13 13.83 -2.68
CA GLU A 70 -5.94 13.58 -3.87
C GLU A 70 -6.22 12.09 -4.08
N TRP A 71 -5.21 11.24 -3.83
CA TRP A 71 -5.39 9.79 -3.87
C TRP A 71 -6.41 9.33 -2.82
N GLN A 72 -6.36 9.87 -1.60
CA GLN A 72 -7.27 9.56 -0.51
C GLN A 72 -8.71 9.96 -0.86
N ASP A 73 -8.94 11.16 -1.37
CA ASP A 73 -10.27 11.61 -1.80
C ASP A 73 -10.84 10.72 -2.91
N ARG A 74 -10.01 10.38 -3.90
CA ARG A 74 -10.40 9.49 -5.01
C ARG A 74 -10.63 8.05 -4.55
N ALA A 75 -9.88 7.58 -3.56
CA ALA A 75 -10.07 6.28 -2.93
C ALA A 75 -11.40 6.23 -2.17
N ALA A 76 -11.78 7.30 -1.48
CA ALA A 76 -13.07 7.42 -0.80
C ALA A 76 -14.26 7.42 -1.78
N ASP A 77 -14.13 8.08 -2.93
CA ASP A 77 -15.09 7.99 -4.04
C ASP A 77 -15.27 6.52 -4.50
N LEU A 78 -14.15 5.81 -4.70
CA LEU A 78 -14.14 4.43 -5.17
C LEU A 78 -14.72 3.45 -4.14
N ASP A 79 -14.35 3.59 -2.87
CA ASP A 79 -14.87 2.76 -1.78
C ASP A 79 -16.39 2.91 -1.62
N ARG A 80 -16.93 4.13 -1.75
CA ARG A 80 -18.39 4.37 -1.75
C ARG A 80 -19.08 3.71 -2.94
N TYR A 81 -18.47 3.76 -4.12
CA TYR A 81 -19.01 3.11 -5.31
C TYR A 81 -19.01 1.57 -5.18
N LEU A 82 -17.91 0.99 -4.68
CA LEU A 82 -17.77 -0.45 -4.44
C LEU A 82 -18.55 -0.96 -3.22
N LYS A 83 -19.13 -0.05 -2.42
CA LYS A 83 -19.82 -0.33 -1.16
C LYS A 83 -18.89 -0.90 -0.07
N ASN A 84 -17.60 -0.58 -0.15
CA ASN A 84 -16.61 -0.93 0.86
C ASN A 84 -16.85 -0.17 2.16
N ASP A 85 -17.39 1.04 2.09
CA ASP A 85 -17.89 1.82 3.24
C ASP A 85 -18.91 1.03 4.08
N LYS A 86 -19.89 0.39 3.43
CA LYS A 86 -20.87 -0.46 4.11
C LYS A 86 -20.22 -1.69 4.73
N TRP A 87 -19.21 -2.25 4.07
CA TRP A 87 -18.43 -3.33 4.66
C TRP A 87 -17.68 -2.86 5.90
N ARG A 88 -17.08 -1.66 5.91
CA ARG A 88 -16.38 -1.11 7.08
C ARG A 88 -17.32 -0.90 8.27
N GLN A 89 -18.55 -0.46 8.01
CA GLN A 89 -19.62 -0.29 9.01
C GLN A 89 -20.11 -1.60 9.60
N GLN A 90 -20.01 -2.72 8.88
CA GLN A 90 -20.41 -4.03 9.38
C GLN A 90 -19.30 -4.63 10.26
N PRO A 91 -19.48 -4.71 11.60
CA PRO A 91 -18.43 -5.19 12.49
C PRO A 91 -18.13 -6.68 12.28
N THR A 92 -19.14 -7.49 11.98
CA THR A 92 -18.99 -8.95 11.90
C THR A 92 -18.07 -9.37 10.74
N SER A 93 -17.11 -10.23 11.02
CA SER A 93 -16.23 -10.84 10.03
C SER A 93 -15.78 -12.22 10.51
N ARG A 94 -15.34 -13.07 9.58
CA ARG A 94 -14.72 -14.37 9.90
C ARG A 94 -13.22 -14.26 10.18
N VAL A 95 -12.63 -13.10 9.89
CA VAL A 95 -11.19 -12.89 9.90
C VAL A 95 -10.68 -12.49 11.30
N TYR A 96 -11.53 -11.90 12.12
CA TYR A 96 -11.21 -11.47 13.48
C TYR A 96 -12.43 -11.67 14.40
N ASP A 97 -12.20 -11.75 15.71
CA ASP A 97 -13.28 -11.90 16.68
C ASP A 97 -13.92 -10.55 17.02
N SER A 98 -14.91 -10.18 16.20
CA SER A 98 -15.68 -8.94 16.37
C SER A 98 -16.43 -8.85 17.72
N LYS A 99 -16.84 -9.99 18.31
CA LYS A 99 -17.56 -9.97 19.60
C LYS A 99 -16.60 -9.68 20.74
N LEU A 100 -15.42 -10.29 20.71
CA LEU A 100 -14.37 -10.04 21.69
C LEU A 100 -13.90 -8.59 21.64
N ILE A 101 -13.67 -8.02 20.44
CA ILE A 101 -13.29 -6.61 20.30
C ILE A 101 -14.39 -5.68 20.82
N ALA A 102 -15.65 -5.90 20.43
CA ALA A 102 -16.76 -5.05 20.89
C ALA A 102 -16.92 -5.07 22.41
N SER A 103 -16.88 -6.25 23.04
CA SER A 103 -16.93 -6.36 24.49
C SER A 103 -15.74 -5.69 25.17
N ARG A 104 -14.54 -5.79 24.57
CA ARG A 104 -13.34 -5.18 25.15
C ARG A 104 -13.36 -3.66 25.02
N LEU A 105 -13.79 -3.13 23.88
CA LEU A 105 -13.99 -1.70 23.65
C LEU A 105 -14.99 -1.10 24.66
N GLU A 106 -16.09 -1.79 24.93
CA GLU A 106 -17.06 -1.35 25.94
C GLU A 106 -16.44 -1.26 27.34
N HIS A 107 -15.66 -2.25 27.75
CA HIS A 107 -14.97 -2.23 29.05
C HIS A 107 -13.92 -1.13 29.12
N LEU A 108 -13.16 -0.91 28.04
CA LEU A 108 -12.18 0.18 27.95
C LEU A 108 -12.89 1.52 28.12
N LYS A 109 -13.90 1.81 27.29
CA LYS A 109 -14.69 3.06 27.37
C LYS A 109 -15.26 3.29 28.76
N LYS A 110 -15.85 2.26 29.37
CA LYS A 110 -16.38 2.36 30.73
C LYS A 110 -15.32 2.67 31.77
N ALA A 111 -14.13 2.08 31.68
CA ALA A 111 -13.03 2.42 32.60
C ALA A 111 -12.59 3.88 32.40
N HIS A 112 -12.49 4.32 31.15
CA HIS A 112 -12.11 5.68 30.77
C HIS A 112 -13.10 6.73 31.26
N GLU A 113 -14.40 6.52 31.03
CA GLU A 113 -15.48 7.40 31.50
C GLU A 113 -15.49 7.57 33.02
N ASN A 114 -15.16 6.51 33.76
CA ASN A 114 -15.05 6.55 35.22
C ASN A 114 -13.70 7.11 35.72
N GLN A 115 -12.78 7.44 34.82
CA GLN A 115 -11.42 7.89 35.14
C GLN A 115 -10.67 6.92 36.08
N ASP A 116 -11.01 5.63 36.02
CA ASP A 116 -10.43 4.59 36.86
C ASP A 116 -9.11 4.10 36.24
N VAL A 117 -8.02 4.76 36.62
CA VAL A 117 -6.67 4.50 36.12
C VAL A 117 -6.22 3.07 36.40
N ASP A 118 -6.59 2.49 37.54
CA ASP A 118 -6.23 1.12 37.90
C ASP A 118 -6.90 0.11 36.96
N SER A 119 -8.20 0.30 36.70
CA SER A 119 -8.95 -0.52 35.75
C SER A 119 -8.44 -0.36 34.32
N MET A 120 -8.13 0.86 33.87
CA MET A 120 -7.54 1.11 32.55
C MET A 120 -6.20 0.38 32.41
N THR A 121 -5.31 0.53 33.38
CA THR A 121 -3.99 -0.11 33.40
C THR A 121 -4.12 -1.63 33.37
N TYR A 122 -5.05 -2.20 34.14
CA TYR A 122 -5.33 -3.63 34.14
C TYR A 122 -5.81 -4.13 32.77
N LEU A 123 -6.76 -3.43 32.15
CA LEU A 123 -7.32 -3.79 30.84
C LEU A 123 -6.26 -3.67 29.73
N LEU A 124 -5.49 -2.58 29.71
CA LEU A 124 -4.45 -2.33 28.69
C LEU A 124 -3.36 -3.41 28.69
N ARG A 125 -2.96 -3.94 29.87
CA ARG A 125 -2.00 -5.05 29.94
C ARG A 125 -2.46 -6.30 29.17
N GLY A 126 -3.77 -6.55 29.08
CA GLY A 126 -4.33 -7.67 28.32
C GLY A 126 -4.55 -7.36 26.83
N VAL A 127 -4.67 -6.08 26.48
CA VAL A 127 -5.04 -5.58 25.15
C VAL A 127 -3.83 -5.32 24.27
N LEU A 128 -2.71 -4.87 24.86
CA LEU A 128 -1.46 -4.55 24.16
C LEU A 128 -0.68 -5.80 23.73
N LEU A 129 -1.36 -6.64 22.94
CA LEU A 129 -0.83 -7.82 22.26
C LEU A 129 -0.88 -7.55 20.74
N ARG A 130 0.19 -7.90 20.02
CA ARG A 130 0.38 -7.54 18.60
C ARG A 130 -0.77 -7.91 17.65
N ASN A 131 -1.48 -8.99 17.93
CA ASN A 131 -2.58 -9.44 17.09
C ASN A 131 -3.77 -9.89 17.94
N PHE A 132 -4.15 -9.04 18.90
CA PHE A 132 -5.30 -9.31 19.75
C PHE A 132 -6.55 -9.55 18.89
N ALA A 133 -7.26 -10.65 19.15
CA ALA A 133 -8.47 -11.06 18.42
C ALA A 133 -8.35 -11.18 16.88
N GLY A 134 -7.15 -11.16 16.30
CA GLY A 134 -6.95 -11.27 14.84
C GLY A 134 -7.09 -9.95 14.06
N ILE A 135 -7.06 -8.79 14.73
CA ILE A 135 -7.27 -7.48 14.07
C ILE A 135 -6.17 -7.08 13.06
N CYS A 136 -5.02 -7.75 13.09
CA CYS A 136 -3.89 -7.47 12.20
C CYS A 136 -3.87 -8.37 10.94
N ASP A 137 -4.94 -9.11 10.64
CA ASP A 137 -5.00 -9.94 9.43
C ASP A 137 -5.07 -9.07 8.16
N ARG A 138 -4.17 -9.36 7.21
CA ARG A 138 -4.05 -8.66 5.93
C ARG A 138 -5.36 -8.52 5.16
N LYS A 139 -6.27 -9.50 5.26
CA LYS A 139 -7.56 -9.48 4.53
C LYS A 139 -8.45 -8.32 4.95
N LEU A 140 -8.31 -7.82 6.18
CA LEU A 140 -9.05 -6.65 6.66
C LEU A 140 -8.59 -5.38 5.93
N PHE A 141 -7.28 -5.23 5.72
CA PHE A 141 -6.68 -4.07 5.07
C PHE A 141 -6.66 -4.14 3.53
N SER A 142 -7.10 -5.26 2.96
CA SER A 142 -7.15 -5.46 1.50
C SER A 142 -8.54 -5.26 0.89
N HIS A 143 -9.58 -5.11 1.72
CA HIS A 143 -10.97 -5.02 1.25
C HIS A 143 -11.39 -3.59 0.90
N SER A 144 -10.87 -2.61 1.63
CA SER A 144 -11.13 -1.18 1.45
C SER A 144 -9.84 -0.51 1.00
N TYR A 145 -9.94 0.54 0.18
CA TYR A 145 -8.77 1.35 -0.15
C TYR A 145 -8.36 2.23 1.05
N LEU A 146 -9.36 2.69 1.82
CA LEU A 146 -9.15 3.45 3.04
C LEU A 146 -9.57 2.66 4.27
N GLY A 147 -8.64 2.56 5.23
CA GLY A 147 -8.90 2.02 6.55
C GLY A 147 -9.36 0.55 6.56
N THR A 148 -10.00 0.17 7.66
CA THR A 148 -10.50 -1.18 7.91
C THR A 148 -11.89 -1.10 8.55
N LYS A 149 -12.30 -2.13 9.29
CA LYS A 149 -13.52 -2.13 10.10
C LYS A 149 -13.51 -0.99 11.11
N HIS A 150 -14.58 -0.20 11.16
CA HIS A 150 -14.70 0.89 12.14
C HIS A 150 -14.58 0.39 13.59
N LEU A 151 -15.12 -0.79 13.89
CA LEU A 151 -14.95 -1.40 15.21
C LEU A 151 -13.48 -1.60 15.62
N VAL A 152 -12.59 -1.90 14.66
CA VAL A 152 -11.14 -2.04 14.92
C VAL A 152 -10.50 -0.66 15.07
N GLU A 153 -10.92 0.31 14.26
CA GLU A 153 -10.44 1.70 14.33
C GLU A 153 -10.81 2.34 15.68
N ASP A 154 -12.08 2.29 16.07
CA ASP A 154 -12.60 2.80 17.35
C ASP A 154 -11.89 2.14 18.55
N TYR A 155 -11.59 0.85 18.44
CA TYR A 155 -10.83 0.12 19.45
C TYR A 155 -9.39 0.62 19.58
N MET A 156 -8.71 0.83 18.46
CA MET A 156 -7.33 1.33 18.48
C MET A 156 -7.28 2.77 18.98
N GLU A 157 -8.24 3.61 18.58
CA GLU A 157 -8.34 5.00 19.05
C GLU A 157 -8.57 5.08 20.56
N GLU A 158 -9.47 4.26 21.10
CA GLU A 158 -9.69 4.18 22.55
C GLU A 158 -8.42 3.75 23.31
N VAL A 159 -7.69 2.76 22.80
CA VAL A 159 -6.44 2.30 23.40
C VAL A 159 -5.39 3.41 23.42
N VAL A 160 -5.23 4.15 22.32
CA VAL A 160 -4.30 5.29 22.24
C VAL A 160 -4.71 6.38 23.21
N SER A 161 -5.99 6.73 23.23
CA SER A 161 -6.52 7.78 24.11
C SER A 161 -6.29 7.46 25.59
N GLN A 162 -6.48 6.20 26.01
CA GLN A 162 -6.17 5.80 27.39
C GLN A 162 -4.68 5.83 27.71
N ILE A 163 -3.80 5.49 26.76
CA ILE A 163 -2.34 5.59 26.95
C ILE A 163 -1.95 7.06 27.20
N GLU A 164 -2.47 7.98 26.40
CA GLU A 164 -2.24 9.43 26.56
C GLU A 164 -2.82 9.97 27.87
N TYR A 165 -4.00 9.48 28.27
CA TYR A 165 -4.61 9.83 29.55
C TYR A 165 -3.76 9.35 30.74
N ILE A 166 -3.28 8.11 30.73
CA ILE A 166 -2.41 7.56 31.79
C ILE A 166 -1.06 8.29 31.82
N GLU A 167 -0.54 8.70 30.68
CA GLU A 167 0.68 9.51 30.61
C GLU A 167 0.49 10.85 31.34
N SER A 168 -0.58 11.57 31.01
CA SER A 168 -0.85 12.94 31.49
C SER A 168 -1.40 13.02 32.93
N THR A 169 -2.10 11.99 33.42
CA THR A 169 -2.72 12.03 34.75
C THR A 169 -1.70 12.06 35.89
N SER A 170 -1.94 12.85 36.93
CA SER A 170 -1.15 12.86 38.17
C SER A 170 -1.54 11.78 39.16
N ASP A 171 -2.71 11.15 38.97
CA ASP A 171 -3.33 10.24 39.94
C ASP A 171 -2.76 8.83 39.90
N PHE A 172 -1.60 8.67 39.27
CA PHE A 172 -0.88 7.40 39.14
C PHE A 172 0.54 7.54 39.63
N ASP A 173 0.94 6.66 40.54
CA ASP A 173 2.30 6.63 41.07
C ASP A 173 3.34 6.61 39.93
N ALA A 174 4.33 7.51 40.03
CA ALA A 174 5.30 7.72 38.96
C ALA A 174 6.14 6.46 38.67
N GLN A 175 6.49 5.68 39.71
CA GLN A 175 7.25 4.45 39.52
C GLN A 175 6.39 3.34 38.89
N ALA A 176 5.15 3.19 39.35
CA ALA A 176 4.17 2.27 38.76
C ALA A 176 3.89 2.62 37.29
N LYS A 177 3.83 3.91 36.96
CA LYS A 177 3.66 4.41 35.60
C LYS A 177 4.80 4.03 34.68
N ILE A 178 6.04 4.30 35.08
CA ILE A 178 7.23 3.92 34.30
C ILE A 178 7.26 2.41 34.08
N LYS A 179 6.99 1.63 35.14
CA LYS A 179 6.95 0.17 35.04
C LYS A 179 5.87 -0.30 34.07
N PHE A 180 4.66 0.25 34.16
CA PHE A 180 3.56 -0.09 33.26
C PHE A 180 3.92 0.16 31.78
N PHE A 181 4.48 1.33 31.46
CA PHE A 181 4.87 1.64 30.07
C PHE A 181 6.04 0.78 29.59
N SER A 182 7.02 0.51 30.45
CA SER A 182 8.14 -0.37 30.12
C SER A 182 7.65 -1.79 29.80
N ASP A 183 6.83 -2.37 30.69
CA ASP A 183 6.28 -3.73 30.51
C ASP A 183 5.37 -3.81 29.27
N SER A 184 4.52 -2.79 29.08
CA SER A 184 3.62 -2.70 27.93
C SER A 184 4.39 -2.59 26.61
N ARG A 185 5.45 -1.77 26.56
CA ARG A 185 6.33 -1.65 25.40
C ARG A 185 7.05 -2.96 25.10
N GLN A 186 7.51 -3.67 26.12
CA GLN A 186 8.18 -4.97 25.95
C GLN A 186 7.21 -6.03 25.41
N SER A 187 5.96 -6.07 25.89
CA SER A 187 4.93 -6.99 25.43
C SER A 187 4.48 -6.70 24.00
N PHE A 188 4.13 -5.44 23.72
CA PHE A 188 3.65 -5.02 22.40
C PHE A 188 4.77 -5.08 21.35
N GLY A 189 5.98 -4.67 21.74
CA GLY A 189 7.14 -4.59 20.87
C GLY A 189 7.15 -3.34 20.01
N CYS A 190 7.83 -3.42 18.88
CA CYS A 190 7.92 -2.33 17.91
C CYS A 190 7.86 -2.86 16.48
N SER A 191 7.43 -2.00 15.57
CA SER A 191 7.47 -2.26 14.13
C SER A 191 8.90 -2.12 13.60
N ALA A 192 9.23 -2.91 12.59
CA ALA A 192 10.49 -2.80 11.86
C ALA A 192 10.19 -2.78 10.35
N LEU A 193 10.90 -1.94 9.61
CA LEU A 193 10.84 -1.89 8.15
C LEU A 193 11.96 -2.76 7.57
N VAL A 194 11.60 -3.74 6.73
CA VAL A 194 12.56 -4.65 6.09
C VAL A 194 12.55 -4.43 4.58
N LEU A 195 13.65 -3.87 4.07
CA LEU A 195 13.85 -3.56 2.65
C LEU A 195 14.57 -4.71 1.94
N GLN A 196 13.81 -5.54 1.21
CA GLN A 196 14.38 -6.66 0.47
C GLN A 196 15.18 -6.20 -0.76
N GLY A 197 16.36 -6.78 -0.97
CA GLY A 197 17.20 -6.51 -2.13
C GLY A 197 16.62 -7.02 -3.46
N GLY A 198 16.53 -6.12 -4.45
CA GLY A 198 16.21 -6.43 -5.84
C GLY A 198 16.57 -5.25 -6.75
N THR A 199 17.32 -5.48 -7.83
CA THR A 199 17.85 -4.42 -8.70
C THR A 199 16.78 -3.64 -9.44
N ALA A 200 15.76 -4.32 -9.97
CA ALA A 200 14.68 -3.67 -10.72
C ALA A 200 13.71 -2.86 -9.84
N LEU A 201 13.67 -3.12 -8.52
CA LEU A 201 12.66 -2.57 -7.62
C LEU A 201 13.22 -1.54 -6.62
N ALA A 202 14.48 -1.12 -6.80
CA ALA A 202 15.18 -0.21 -5.90
C ALA A 202 14.40 1.09 -5.59
N LEU A 203 13.83 1.71 -6.62
CA LEU A 203 13.14 3.00 -6.50
C LEU A 203 11.81 2.89 -5.72
N TYR A 204 11.19 1.72 -5.67
CA TYR A 204 9.96 1.53 -4.88
C TYR A 204 10.24 1.67 -3.38
N HIS A 205 11.39 1.22 -2.91
CA HIS A 205 11.77 1.37 -1.50
C HIS A 205 11.85 2.83 -1.08
N ILE A 206 12.36 3.71 -1.95
CA ILE A 206 12.42 5.16 -1.70
C ILE A 206 11.00 5.73 -1.58
N GLY A 207 10.09 5.36 -2.49
CA GLY A 207 8.70 5.82 -2.46
C GLY A 207 7.96 5.37 -1.20
N VAL A 208 8.14 4.11 -0.77
CA VAL A 208 7.54 3.58 0.46
C VAL A 208 8.08 4.31 1.69
N VAL A 209 9.40 4.52 1.76
CA VAL A 209 10.02 5.26 2.89
C VAL A 209 9.53 6.70 2.93
N LYS A 210 9.48 7.39 1.78
CA LYS A 210 8.98 8.76 1.69
C LYS A 210 7.54 8.85 2.22
N ALA A 211 6.65 7.98 1.74
CA ALA A 211 5.26 7.95 2.18
C ALA A 211 5.12 7.66 3.69
N LEU A 212 5.94 6.75 4.24
CA LEU A 212 5.97 6.51 5.68
C LEU A 212 6.49 7.71 6.46
N ASN A 213 7.50 8.42 5.96
CA ASN A 213 8.08 9.60 6.60
C ASN A 213 7.08 10.77 6.62
N GLU A 214 6.44 11.08 5.49
CA GLU A 214 5.41 12.12 5.36
C GLU A 214 4.27 11.97 6.37
N GLN A 215 3.91 10.73 6.69
CA GLN A 215 2.83 10.40 7.61
C GLN A 215 3.31 10.20 9.06
N GLY A 216 4.60 10.36 9.36
CA GLY A 216 5.17 10.13 10.68
C GLY A 216 5.14 8.65 11.12
N LEU A 217 5.07 7.72 10.17
CA LEU A 217 4.93 6.27 10.37
C LEU A 217 6.23 5.49 10.13
N LEU A 218 7.35 6.17 9.82
CA LEU A 218 8.63 5.51 9.54
C LEU A 218 9.14 4.78 10.80
N PRO A 219 9.31 3.43 10.75
CA PRO A 219 9.76 2.69 11.92
C PRO A 219 11.20 2.97 12.29
N ARG A 220 11.47 3.04 13.61
CA ARG A 220 12.83 3.26 14.15
C ARG A 220 13.83 2.14 13.83
N ILE A 221 13.35 0.94 13.57
CA ILE A 221 14.19 -0.21 13.21
C ILE A 221 14.04 -0.42 11.71
N ILE A 222 15.11 -0.16 10.97
CA ILE A 222 15.17 -0.38 9.52
C ILE A 222 16.26 -1.41 9.25
N SER A 223 15.93 -2.43 8.46
CA SER A 223 16.86 -3.46 8.02
C SER A 223 16.73 -3.63 6.51
N GLY A 224 17.80 -4.02 5.83
CA GLY A 224 17.75 -4.27 4.40
C GLY A 224 18.81 -5.22 3.92
N THR A 225 18.63 -5.72 2.68
CA THR A 225 19.59 -6.58 1.98
C THR A 225 19.96 -5.99 0.62
N ALA A 226 21.22 -6.11 0.20
CA ALA A 226 21.75 -5.53 -1.05
C ALA A 226 21.35 -4.05 -1.25
N ILE A 227 20.62 -3.70 -2.31
CA ILE A 227 20.15 -2.32 -2.55
C ILE A 227 19.23 -1.82 -1.44
N GLY A 228 18.41 -2.70 -0.84
CA GLY A 228 17.60 -2.34 0.32
C GLY A 228 18.46 -1.97 1.54
N ALA A 229 19.63 -2.62 1.72
CA ALA A 229 20.58 -2.25 2.76
C ALA A 229 21.23 -0.89 2.50
N MET A 230 21.56 -0.60 1.24
CA MET A 230 22.08 0.70 0.84
C MET A 230 21.07 1.82 1.10
N ILE A 231 19.80 1.62 0.76
CA ILE A 231 18.72 2.58 1.03
C ILE A 231 18.49 2.72 2.54
N ALA A 232 18.44 1.61 3.28
CA ALA A 232 18.33 1.64 4.74
C ALA A 232 19.48 2.44 5.38
N ALA A 233 20.72 2.21 4.95
CA ALA A 233 21.88 2.95 5.43
C ALA A 233 21.78 4.45 5.10
N LEU A 234 21.33 4.80 3.89
CA LEU A 234 21.11 6.19 3.49
C LEU A 234 20.07 6.87 4.40
N ILE A 235 19.01 6.18 4.80
CA ILE A 235 17.99 6.75 5.68
C ILE A 235 18.54 6.89 7.11
N CYS A 236 19.18 5.84 7.62
CA CYS A 236 19.63 5.79 9.02
C CYS A 236 20.80 6.72 9.37
N ILE A 237 21.46 7.34 8.39
CA ILE A 237 22.49 8.37 8.64
C ILE A 237 21.90 9.79 8.76
N HIS A 238 20.63 9.99 8.43
CA HIS A 238 19.95 11.27 8.51
C HIS A 238 19.04 11.34 9.75
N THR A 239 18.85 12.54 10.28
CA THR A 239 17.82 12.81 11.29
C THR A 239 16.44 12.97 10.64
N ASP A 240 15.37 12.87 11.43
CA ASP A 240 13.99 13.06 10.94
C ASP A 240 13.79 14.44 10.28
N GLU A 241 14.54 15.46 10.71
CA GLU A 241 14.51 16.82 10.16
C GLU A 241 15.24 16.94 8.81
N GLU A 242 16.22 16.07 8.56
CA GLU A 242 17.00 16.05 7.32
C GLU A 242 16.30 15.23 6.22
N LEU A 243 15.37 14.35 6.59
CA LEU A 243 14.61 13.57 5.64
C LEU A 243 13.57 14.45 4.91
N PRO A 244 13.42 14.29 3.58
CA PRO A 244 12.45 15.07 2.82
C PRO A 244 11.02 14.74 3.24
N VAL A 245 10.20 15.79 3.34
CA VAL A 245 8.74 15.73 3.43
C VAL A 245 8.19 15.68 2.00
#